data_AF-A0A357A7D2-F1
#
_entry.id   AF-A0A357A7D2-F1
#
_cell.length_a   1.000
_cell.length_b   1.000
_cell.length_c   1.000
_cell.angle_alpha   90.00
_cell.angle_beta   90.00
_cell.angle_gamma   90.00
#
_symmetry.space_group_name_H-M   'P 1'
#
loop_
_entity.id
_entity.type
_entity.pdbx_description
1 polymer ?
#
loop_
_entity_poly.entity_id
_entity_poly.type
_entity_poly.pdbx_seq_one_letter_code
_entity_poly.pdbx_strand_id
1 'polypeptide(L)'
;MIKFHKGKFLFKSEALLEEFIWLHLSKLLDLNPVAKQYYINDKNRSDILAVDPQNRLAIIELKNSGGKASLDQLLRYKKALMRHPPDGKQFAPVDWKQEFSLISIAADFSAPAKDYAARHLPNSLLLQYEIDRTKDNRYCLILRDLEGKVYRKQDIEVVEDSLFDSLPPFFQAYLLTQPEIKDRILEIIQKILDYHPTIQFATEVDHYSHIKYLEFGKFNKEGKMMHNKTCARFSYYFGPNHEKPRLFLGVRLPTLWIIPTLRNMRSGIFKRGKIIGGVGIWTDDFYHVNKITDVNVSMSNSCNIKLRYPFNKDQIYDTFEDYYINYHKEMKSRQKLKPLTHDDFKSVDSVIQMALEDWSVR
;
A
#
# COMPACT_ATOMS: atom_id res chain seq x y z
N MET A 1 -3.22 -9.57 -13.13
CA MET A 1 -3.74 -10.38 -11.99
C MET A 1 -3.59 -11.91 -12.12
N ILE A 2 -4.01 -12.53 -13.23
CA ILE A 2 -4.03 -14.00 -13.41
C ILE A 2 -2.96 -14.49 -14.39
N LYS A 3 -2.59 -15.76 -14.33
CA LYS A 3 -1.72 -16.45 -15.30
C LYS A 3 -2.31 -17.78 -15.70
N PHE A 4 -2.02 -18.23 -16.92
CA PHE A 4 -2.32 -19.58 -17.38
C PHE A 4 -1.09 -20.48 -17.17
N HIS A 5 -1.25 -21.59 -16.45
CA HIS A 5 -0.18 -22.54 -16.16
C HIS A 5 -0.71 -23.97 -16.17
N LYS A 6 -0.08 -24.87 -16.95
CA LYS A 6 -0.42 -26.29 -17.04
C LYS A 6 -1.93 -26.56 -17.24
N GLY A 7 -2.56 -25.81 -18.15
CA GLY A 7 -3.98 -26.02 -18.48
C GLY A 7 -4.98 -25.34 -17.52
N LYS A 8 -4.52 -24.58 -16.52
CA LYS A 8 -5.39 -23.92 -15.53
C LYS A 8 -5.06 -22.44 -15.38
N PHE A 9 -6.07 -21.62 -15.10
CA PHE A 9 -5.87 -20.25 -14.66
C PHE A 9 -5.59 -20.21 -13.15
N LEU A 10 -4.61 -19.42 -12.75
CA LEU A 10 -4.20 -19.22 -11.36
C LEU A 10 -3.94 -17.72 -11.11
N PHE A 11 -3.98 -17.29 -9.86
CA PHE A 11 -3.40 -16.01 -9.48
C PHE A 11 -1.89 -16.00 -9.79
N LYS A 12 -1.36 -14.83 -10.20
CA LYS A 12 0.07 -14.71 -10.51
C LYS A 12 0.95 -15.01 -9.27
N SER A 13 0.47 -14.67 -8.07
CA SER A 13 1.13 -14.87 -6.78
C SER A 13 0.12 -15.15 -5.65
N GLU A 14 0.58 -15.72 -4.53
CA GLU A 14 -0.25 -15.89 -3.32
C GLU A 14 -0.72 -14.56 -2.73
N ALA A 15 0.10 -13.51 -2.84
CA ALA A 15 -0.28 -12.16 -2.43
C ALA A 15 -1.47 -11.61 -3.24
N LEU A 16 -1.59 -11.94 -4.53
CA LEU A 16 -2.77 -11.55 -5.32
C LEU A 16 -4.01 -12.34 -4.94
N LEU A 17 -3.86 -13.64 -4.63
CA LEU A 17 -4.96 -14.43 -4.06
C LEU A 17 -5.41 -13.82 -2.73
N GLU A 18 -4.48 -13.50 -1.83
CA GLU A 18 -4.79 -12.85 -0.55
C GLU A 18 -5.53 -11.55 -0.73
N GLU A 19 -5.02 -10.63 -1.56
CA GLU A 19 -5.67 -9.36 -1.78
C GLU A 19 -7.09 -9.56 -2.33
N PHE A 20 -7.28 -10.49 -3.28
CA PHE A 20 -8.60 -10.81 -3.82
C PHE A 20 -9.56 -11.36 -2.75
N ILE A 21 -9.13 -12.34 -1.95
CA ILE A 21 -9.96 -12.90 -0.87
C ILE A 21 -10.29 -11.84 0.17
N TRP A 22 -9.33 -11.01 0.55
CA TRP A 22 -9.52 -9.91 1.50
C TRP A 22 -10.58 -8.91 1.03
N LEU A 23 -10.52 -8.49 -0.24
CA LEU A 23 -11.48 -7.53 -0.81
C LEU A 23 -12.90 -8.08 -0.92
N HIS A 24 -13.04 -9.40 -1.02
CA HIS A 24 -14.32 -10.07 -1.22
C HIS A 24 -14.73 -10.92 -0.03
N LEU A 25 -14.16 -10.69 1.15
CA LEU A 25 -14.29 -11.56 2.31
C LEU A 25 -15.74 -11.77 2.75
N SER A 26 -16.50 -10.68 2.83
CA SER A 26 -17.94 -10.72 3.17
C SER A 26 -18.74 -11.48 2.11
N LYS A 27 -18.45 -11.29 0.82
CA LYS A 27 -19.17 -11.98 -0.28
C LYS A 27 -18.82 -13.47 -0.39
N LEU A 28 -17.55 -13.80 -0.16
CA LEU A 28 -17.01 -15.15 -0.36
C LEU A 28 -17.19 -16.05 0.87
N LEU A 29 -17.15 -15.50 2.09
CA LEU A 29 -17.10 -16.29 3.31
C LEU A 29 -18.07 -15.78 4.40
N ASP A 30 -18.80 -14.68 4.17
CA ASP A 30 -19.64 -14.01 5.17
C ASP A 30 -18.85 -13.60 6.43
N LEU A 31 -17.62 -13.12 6.21
CA LEU A 31 -16.73 -12.67 7.29
C LEU A 31 -16.43 -11.18 7.18
N ASN A 32 -16.30 -10.53 8.33
CA ASN A 32 -15.82 -9.17 8.45
C ASN A 32 -14.30 -9.15 8.74
N PRO A 33 -13.52 -8.31 8.05
CA PRO A 33 -12.07 -8.27 8.20
C PRO A 33 -11.65 -7.79 9.60
N VAL A 34 -10.65 -8.46 10.19
CA VAL A 34 -9.99 -8.03 11.44
C VAL A 34 -8.57 -7.56 11.16
N ALA A 35 -7.76 -8.41 10.54
CA ALA A 35 -6.37 -8.09 10.24
C ALA A 35 -5.86 -8.93 9.06
N LYS A 36 -4.95 -8.35 8.27
CA LYS A 36 -4.25 -9.04 7.18
C LYS A 36 -2.76 -9.10 7.49
N GLN A 37 -2.12 -10.22 7.18
CA GLN A 37 -0.69 -10.44 7.43
C GLN A 37 -0.31 -10.12 8.90
N TYR A 38 -1.14 -10.58 9.85
CA TYR A 38 -0.98 -10.28 11.28
C TYR A 38 0.10 -11.15 11.91
N TYR A 39 1.04 -10.52 12.62
CA TYR A 39 2.05 -11.23 13.40
C TYR A 39 1.41 -11.83 14.65
N ILE A 40 1.17 -13.14 14.60
CA ILE A 40 0.69 -13.94 15.73
C ILE A 40 1.76 -13.99 16.83
N ASN A 41 3.03 -13.97 16.42
CA ASN A 41 4.23 -13.80 17.23
C ASN A 41 5.39 -13.40 16.31
N ASP A 42 6.59 -13.22 16.87
CA ASP A 42 7.80 -12.81 16.13
C ASP A 42 8.16 -13.70 14.93
N LYS A 43 7.67 -14.95 14.87
CA LYS A 43 8.01 -15.93 13.84
C LYS A 43 6.85 -16.32 12.93
N ASN A 44 5.62 -16.00 13.31
CA ASN A 44 4.43 -16.51 12.64
C ASN A 44 3.53 -15.35 12.24
N ARG A 45 3.15 -15.34 10.97
CA ARG A 45 2.29 -14.33 10.36
C ARG A 45 1.13 -15.04 9.68
N SER A 46 -0.10 -14.71 10.06
CA SER A 46 -1.31 -15.27 9.43
C SER A 46 -1.67 -14.49 8.20
N ASP A 47 -2.23 -15.14 7.17
CA ASP A 47 -2.68 -14.45 5.96
C ASP A 47 -3.84 -13.50 6.26
N ILE A 48 -4.98 -14.04 6.73
CA ILE A 48 -6.16 -13.23 7.08
C ILE A 48 -6.74 -13.68 8.43
N LEU A 49 -7.06 -12.71 9.27
CA LEU A 49 -7.92 -12.84 10.44
C LEU A 49 -9.21 -12.06 10.20
N ALA A 50 -10.33 -12.66 10.59
CA ALA A 50 -11.66 -12.11 10.38
C ALA A 50 -12.62 -12.56 11.48
N VAL A 51 -13.83 -12.03 11.51
CA VAL A 51 -14.91 -12.49 12.39
C VAL A 51 -16.14 -12.85 11.59
N ASP A 52 -16.82 -13.91 12.00
CA ASP A 52 -18.13 -14.27 11.47
C ASP A 52 -19.26 -13.48 12.16
N PRO A 53 -20.53 -13.62 11.73
CA PRO A 53 -21.65 -12.91 12.33
C PRO A 53 -21.93 -13.30 13.79
N GLN A 54 -21.34 -14.38 14.29
CA GLN A 54 -21.40 -14.80 15.69
C GLN A 54 -20.19 -14.32 16.49
N ASN A 55 -19.37 -13.41 15.94
CA ASN A 55 -18.16 -12.88 16.54
C ASN A 55 -17.06 -13.94 16.79
N ARG A 56 -17.14 -15.11 16.12
CA ARG A 56 -16.07 -16.11 16.18
C ARG A 56 -14.90 -15.66 15.33
N LEU A 57 -13.69 -15.76 15.87
CA LEU A 57 -12.49 -15.51 15.09
C LEU A 57 -12.34 -16.57 14.00
N ALA A 58 -12.26 -16.14 12.75
CA ALA A 58 -11.87 -16.94 11.61
C ALA A 58 -10.38 -16.72 11.30
N ILE A 59 -9.61 -17.80 11.26
CA ILE A 59 -8.21 -17.81 10.85
C ILE A 59 -8.15 -18.44 9.46
N ILE A 60 -7.65 -17.68 8.49
CA ILE A 60 -7.62 -18.08 7.08
C ILE A 60 -6.17 -18.20 6.62
N GLU A 61 -5.82 -19.35 6.08
CA GLU A 61 -4.52 -19.62 5.46
C GLU A 61 -4.71 -19.89 3.96
N LEU A 62 -3.94 -19.19 3.14
CA LEU A 62 -4.03 -19.19 1.68
C LEU A 62 -2.77 -19.80 1.09
N LYS A 63 -2.94 -20.67 0.10
CA LYS A 63 -1.82 -21.26 -0.64
C LYS A 63 -2.14 -21.48 -2.11
N ASN A 64 -1.14 -21.38 -2.97
CA ASN A 64 -1.30 -21.86 -4.34
C ASN A 64 -1.31 -23.40 -4.43
N SER A 65 -0.89 -24.11 -3.38
CA SER A 65 -1.07 -25.56 -3.23
C SER A 65 -1.18 -25.94 -1.75
N GLY A 66 -2.21 -26.70 -1.41
CA GLY A 66 -2.56 -27.06 -0.04
C GLY A 66 -1.78 -28.28 0.43
N GLY A 67 -1.08 -28.12 1.57
CA GLY A 67 -0.26 -29.17 2.15
C GLY A 67 -0.43 -29.27 3.66
N LYS A 68 0.12 -30.34 4.25
CA LYS A 68 0.15 -30.50 5.71
C LYS A 68 0.74 -29.27 6.41
N ALA A 69 1.79 -28.68 5.83
CA ALA A 69 2.46 -27.52 6.41
C ALA A 69 1.50 -26.35 6.66
N SER A 70 0.61 -26.02 5.71
CA SER A 70 -0.37 -24.92 5.86
C SER A 70 -1.43 -25.22 6.92
N LEU A 71 -1.89 -26.47 6.98
CA LEU A 71 -2.81 -26.94 8.03
C LEU A 71 -2.16 -26.87 9.43
N ASP A 72 -0.88 -27.19 9.53
CA ASP A 72 -0.11 -27.01 10.76
C ASP A 72 0.01 -25.52 11.13
N GLN A 73 0.03 -24.60 10.17
CA GLN A 73 0.02 -23.15 10.45
C GLN A 73 -1.27 -22.76 11.18
N LEU A 74 -2.43 -23.19 10.66
CA LEU A 74 -3.74 -22.93 11.29
C LEU A 74 -3.79 -23.40 12.73
N LEU A 75 -3.32 -24.62 13.00
CA LEU A 75 -3.24 -25.17 14.37
C LEU A 75 -2.32 -24.34 15.27
N ARG A 76 -1.15 -23.95 14.78
CA ARG A 76 -0.21 -23.09 15.54
C ARG A 76 -0.83 -21.74 15.85
N TYR A 77 -1.52 -21.13 14.88
CA TYR A 77 -2.14 -19.82 15.04
C TYR A 77 -3.30 -19.88 16.03
N LYS A 78 -4.20 -20.87 15.90
CA LYS A 78 -5.27 -21.13 16.88
C LYS A 78 -4.71 -21.23 18.29
N LYS A 79 -3.71 -22.09 18.48
CA LYS A 79 -3.09 -22.32 19.79
C LYS A 79 -2.44 -21.07 20.37
N ALA A 80 -1.76 -20.28 19.54
CA ALA A 80 -1.10 -19.06 19.98
C ALA A 80 -2.12 -17.97 20.37
N LEU A 81 -3.11 -17.73 19.52
CA LEU A 81 -4.16 -16.73 19.75
C LEU A 81 -5.08 -17.07 20.92
N MET A 82 -5.39 -18.35 21.15
CA MET A 82 -6.14 -18.78 22.34
C MET A 82 -5.35 -18.57 23.63
N ARG A 83 -4.02 -18.72 23.59
CA ARG A 83 -3.16 -18.52 24.77
C ARG A 83 -2.92 -17.05 25.07
N HIS A 84 -2.77 -16.25 24.03
CA HIS A 84 -2.46 -14.84 24.11
C HIS A 84 -3.38 -14.05 23.17
N PRO A 85 -4.65 -13.84 23.56
CA PRO A 85 -5.56 -12.97 22.84
C PRO A 85 -4.98 -11.56 22.69
N PRO A 86 -4.91 -10.99 21.47
CA PRO A 86 -4.54 -9.60 21.28
C PRO A 86 -5.59 -8.65 21.86
N ASP A 87 -5.15 -7.49 22.34
CA ASP A 87 -5.96 -6.44 22.97
C ASP A 87 -6.18 -5.21 22.05
N GLY A 88 -5.82 -5.32 20.77
CA GLY A 88 -5.98 -4.24 19.80
C GLY A 88 -7.45 -3.94 19.45
N LYS A 89 -7.77 -2.67 19.14
CA LYS A 89 -9.13 -2.23 18.77
C LYS A 89 -9.76 -3.05 17.64
N GLN A 90 -8.97 -3.49 16.67
CA GLN A 90 -9.44 -4.35 15.58
C GLN A 90 -9.97 -5.72 16.04
N PHE A 91 -9.54 -6.18 17.22
CA PHE A 91 -10.01 -7.42 17.83
C PHE A 91 -11.18 -7.21 18.79
N ALA A 92 -11.66 -5.98 18.99
CA ALA A 92 -12.82 -5.70 19.84
C ALA A 92 -14.09 -6.50 19.47
N PRO A 93 -14.35 -6.81 18.19
CA PRO A 93 -15.50 -7.66 17.82
C PRO A 93 -15.33 -9.14 18.17
N VAL A 94 -14.15 -9.61 18.58
CA VAL A 94 -13.87 -11.05 18.74
C VAL A 94 -14.37 -11.55 20.09
N ASP A 95 -15.22 -12.59 20.06
CA ASP A 95 -15.54 -13.37 21.25
C ASP A 95 -14.53 -14.51 21.44
N TRP A 96 -13.54 -14.27 22.29
CA TRP A 96 -12.45 -15.20 22.59
C TRP A 96 -12.89 -16.48 23.32
N LYS A 97 -14.15 -16.56 23.78
CA LYS A 97 -14.70 -17.77 24.41
C LYS A 97 -15.19 -18.78 23.39
N GLN A 98 -15.46 -18.35 22.16
CA GLN A 98 -15.97 -19.23 21.12
C GLN A 98 -14.85 -20.00 20.42
N GLU A 99 -15.18 -21.16 19.87
CA GLU A 99 -14.25 -21.91 19.05
C GLU A 99 -13.95 -21.15 17.75
N PHE A 100 -12.66 -21.02 17.43
CA PHE A 100 -12.22 -20.36 16.20
C PHE A 100 -12.59 -21.17 14.96
N SER A 101 -13.06 -20.47 13.92
CA SER A 101 -13.24 -21.04 12.59
C SER A 101 -11.88 -21.13 11.90
N LEU A 102 -11.49 -22.32 11.46
CA LEU A 102 -10.24 -22.55 10.75
C LEU A 102 -10.54 -22.77 9.28
N ILE A 103 -10.01 -21.92 8.42
CA ILE A 103 -10.30 -21.94 6.98
C ILE A 103 -8.98 -22.06 6.23
N SER A 104 -8.89 -23.03 5.31
CA SER A 104 -7.77 -23.10 4.37
C SER A 104 -8.31 -23.01 2.95
N ILE A 105 -7.73 -22.11 2.16
CA ILE A 105 -8.08 -21.95 0.75
C ILE A 105 -6.84 -22.25 -0.10
N ALA A 106 -6.93 -23.24 -0.98
CA ALA A 106 -5.82 -23.61 -1.84
C ALA A 106 -6.26 -24.04 -3.24
N ALA A 107 -5.36 -24.03 -4.23
CA ALA A 107 -5.72 -24.49 -5.58
C ALA A 107 -6.01 -26.00 -5.61
N ASP A 108 -5.34 -26.75 -4.72
CA ASP A 108 -5.51 -28.17 -4.53
C ASP A 108 -5.20 -28.59 -3.09
N PHE A 109 -5.62 -29.79 -2.70
CA PHE A 109 -5.18 -30.44 -1.46
C PHE A 109 -4.75 -31.86 -1.79
N SER A 110 -3.50 -32.20 -1.47
CA SER A 110 -3.01 -33.57 -1.58
C SER A 110 -3.81 -34.53 -0.68
N ALA A 111 -3.93 -35.80 -1.05
CA ALA A 111 -4.63 -36.80 -0.23
C ALA A 111 -4.07 -36.87 1.22
N PRO A 112 -2.74 -36.85 1.45
CA PRO A 112 -2.20 -36.79 2.81
C PRO A 112 -2.63 -35.54 3.60
N ALA A 113 -2.81 -34.39 2.93
CA ALA A 113 -3.30 -33.19 3.59
C ALA A 113 -4.79 -33.31 3.97
N LYS A 114 -5.61 -33.92 3.12
CA LYS A 114 -7.02 -34.21 3.42
C LYS A 114 -7.15 -35.15 4.62
N ASP A 115 -6.40 -36.24 4.64
CA ASP A 115 -6.38 -37.20 5.76
C ASP A 115 -5.85 -36.59 7.05
N TYR A 116 -4.90 -35.66 6.93
CA TYR A 116 -4.38 -34.91 8.08
C TYR A 116 -5.45 -33.98 8.64
N ALA A 117 -6.13 -33.22 7.78
CA ALA A 117 -7.19 -32.31 8.19
C ALA A 117 -8.35 -33.06 8.87
N ALA A 118 -8.80 -34.18 8.30
CA ALA A 118 -9.87 -34.98 8.89
C ALA A 118 -9.55 -35.45 10.33
N ARG A 119 -8.27 -35.74 10.62
CA ARG A 119 -7.84 -36.21 11.95
C ARG A 119 -7.58 -35.09 12.95
N HIS A 120 -7.03 -33.96 12.51
CA HIS A 120 -6.52 -32.92 13.42
C HIS A 120 -7.33 -31.62 13.38
N LEU A 121 -8.13 -31.43 12.35
CA LEU A 121 -8.91 -30.24 12.05
C LEU A 121 -10.34 -30.61 11.58
N PRO A 122 -11.09 -31.48 12.28
CA PRO A 122 -12.35 -32.03 11.79
C PRO A 122 -13.44 -30.97 11.55
N ASN A 123 -13.35 -29.82 12.23
CA ASN A 123 -14.28 -28.69 12.09
C ASN A 123 -13.72 -27.55 11.22
N SER A 124 -12.66 -27.80 10.44
CA SER A 124 -12.10 -26.80 9.53
C SER A 124 -12.84 -26.77 8.19
N LEU A 125 -12.90 -25.59 7.59
CA LEU A 125 -13.40 -25.39 6.24
C LEU A 125 -12.24 -25.41 5.24
N LEU A 126 -12.16 -26.47 4.44
CA LEU A 126 -11.17 -26.60 3.37
C LEU A 126 -11.81 -26.29 2.02
N LEU A 127 -11.34 -25.22 1.38
CA LEU A 127 -11.86 -24.75 0.11
C LEU A 127 -10.82 -24.86 -0.99
N GLN A 128 -11.17 -25.53 -2.08
CA GLN A 128 -10.40 -25.52 -3.31
C GLN A 128 -10.82 -24.32 -4.16
N TYR A 129 -9.87 -23.50 -4.58
CA TYR A 129 -10.16 -22.42 -5.52
C TYR A 129 -9.80 -22.80 -6.94
N GLU A 130 -10.67 -22.41 -7.87
CA GLU A 130 -10.48 -22.55 -9.31
C GLU A 130 -10.76 -21.20 -9.97
N ILE A 131 -10.09 -20.91 -11.08
CA ILE A 131 -10.40 -19.73 -11.91
C ILE A 131 -10.93 -20.23 -13.24
N ASP A 132 -12.22 -19.96 -13.48
CA ASP A 132 -12.87 -20.26 -14.75
C ASP A 132 -12.90 -19.02 -15.63
N ARG A 133 -12.72 -19.24 -16.94
CA ARG A 133 -12.96 -18.22 -17.97
C ARG A 133 -14.36 -18.46 -18.54
N THR A 134 -15.24 -17.49 -18.37
CA THR A 134 -16.58 -17.48 -18.95
C THR A 134 -16.51 -17.27 -20.48
N LYS A 135 -17.63 -17.52 -21.16
CA LYS A 135 -17.74 -17.32 -22.63
C LYS A 135 -17.47 -15.87 -23.05
N ASP A 136 -17.77 -14.90 -22.19
CA ASP A 136 -17.60 -13.46 -22.47
C ASP A 136 -16.19 -12.96 -22.14
N ASN A 137 -15.20 -13.85 -22.05
CA ASN A 137 -13.84 -13.52 -21.64
C ASN A 137 -13.70 -12.94 -20.21
N ARG A 138 -14.74 -13.07 -19.37
CA ARG A 138 -14.66 -12.71 -17.95
C ARG A 138 -14.12 -13.86 -17.12
N TYR A 139 -13.37 -13.54 -16.07
CA TYR A 139 -12.80 -14.54 -15.16
C TYR A 139 -13.59 -14.59 -13.86
N CYS A 140 -13.73 -15.78 -13.29
CA CYS A 140 -14.48 -15.99 -12.06
C CYS A 140 -13.69 -16.91 -11.12
N LEU A 141 -13.50 -16.48 -9.87
CA LEU A 141 -13.05 -17.34 -8.80
C LEU A 141 -14.21 -18.23 -8.37
N ILE A 142 -13.99 -19.54 -8.30
CA ILE A 142 -14.92 -20.51 -7.76
C ILE A 142 -14.27 -21.15 -6.55
N LEU A 143 -14.95 -21.10 -5.40
CA LEU A 143 -14.57 -21.84 -4.20
C LEU A 143 -15.43 -23.11 -4.12
N ARG A 144 -14.80 -24.27 -3.93
CA ARG A 144 -15.46 -25.57 -3.75
C ARG A 144 -15.03 -26.21 -2.44
N ASP A 145 -15.90 -26.99 -1.82
CA ASP A 145 -15.48 -27.90 -0.75
C ASP A 145 -14.69 -29.10 -1.30
N LEU A 146 -14.24 -30.00 -0.42
CA LEU A 146 -13.43 -31.16 -0.81
C LEU A 146 -14.21 -32.21 -1.59
N GLU A 147 -15.53 -32.18 -1.50
CA GLU A 147 -16.49 -32.99 -2.25
C GLU A 147 -16.79 -32.39 -3.63
N GLY A 148 -16.25 -31.20 -3.93
CA GLY A 148 -16.37 -30.52 -5.22
C GLY A 148 -17.63 -29.67 -5.38
N LYS A 149 -18.46 -29.56 -4.35
CA LYS A 149 -19.65 -28.71 -4.35
C LYS A 149 -19.21 -27.24 -4.28
N VAL A 150 -19.84 -26.42 -5.13
CA VAL A 150 -19.57 -24.98 -5.16
C VAL A 150 -20.03 -24.34 -3.85
N TYR A 151 -19.08 -23.71 -3.16
CA TYR A 151 -19.31 -22.91 -1.97
C TYR A 151 -19.75 -21.48 -2.34
N ARG A 152 -18.92 -20.79 -3.14
CA ARG A 152 -19.17 -19.42 -3.63
C ARG A 152 -18.47 -19.17 -4.97
N LYS A 153 -18.91 -18.10 -5.65
CA LYS A 153 -18.29 -17.56 -6.86
C LYS A 153 -18.11 -16.06 -6.73
N GLN A 154 -17.05 -15.52 -7.33
CA GLN A 154 -16.79 -14.09 -7.37
C GLN A 154 -16.07 -13.73 -8.67
N ASP A 155 -16.61 -12.75 -9.40
CA ASP A 155 -15.99 -12.26 -10.63
C ASP A 155 -14.63 -11.60 -10.33
N ILE A 156 -13.69 -11.81 -11.25
CA ILE A 156 -12.34 -11.26 -11.23
C ILE A 156 -12.24 -10.22 -12.35
N GLU A 157 -12.04 -8.96 -11.97
CA GLU A 157 -11.67 -7.92 -12.93
C GLU A 157 -10.20 -8.14 -13.36
N VAL A 158 -10.00 -8.35 -14.65
CA VAL A 158 -8.67 -8.45 -15.26
C VAL A 158 -8.41 -7.18 -16.05
N VAL A 159 -7.42 -6.42 -15.59
CA VAL A 159 -6.92 -5.23 -16.28
C VAL A 159 -5.79 -5.67 -17.20
N GLU A 160 -5.99 -5.54 -18.51
CA GLU A 160 -4.97 -5.82 -19.54
C GLU A 160 -4.09 -4.59 -19.76
N ASP A 161 -3.32 -4.21 -18.74
CA ASP A 161 -2.39 -3.09 -18.79
C ASP A 161 -1.03 -3.55 -18.23
N SER A 162 0.03 -3.38 -19.03
CA SER A 162 1.37 -3.87 -18.69
C SER A 162 1.98 -3.13 -17.51
N LEU A 163 1.67 -1.84 -17.35
CA LEU A 163 2.09 -1.06 -16.20
C LEU A 163 1.37 -1.57 -14.96
N PHE A 164 0.05 -1.70 -14.99
CA PHE A 164 -0.76 -2.23 -13.90
C PHE A 164 -0.26 -3.61 -13.45
N ASP A 165 0.02 -4.50 -14.41
CA ASP A 165 0.52 -5.84 -14.12
C ASP A 165 1.93 -5.86 -13.50
N SER A 166 2.72 -4.81 -13.69
CA SER A 166 4.04 -4.64 -13.07
C SER A 166 3.97 -4.12 -11.63
N LEU A 167 2.85 -3.51 -11.22
CA LEU A 167 2.68 -2.93 -9.89
C LEU A 167 2.61 -4.03 -8.80
N PRO A 168 2.98 -3.74 -7.55
CA PRO A 168 2.89 -4.72 -6.49
C PRO A 168 1.43 -5.07 -6.15
N PRO A 169 1.14 -6.29 -5.65
CA PRO A 169 -0.21 -6.78 -5.42
C PRO A 169 -1.11 -5.87 -4.57
N PHE A 170 -0.57 -5.28 -3.50
CA PHE A 170 -1.34 -4.37 -2.64
C PHE A 170 -1.82 -3.11 -3.37
N PHE A 171 -1.05 -2.66 -4.35
CA PHE A 171 -1.35 -1.46 -5.13
C PHE A 171 -2.35 -1.80 -6.23
N GLN A 172 -2.18 -2.95 -6.90
CA GLN A 172 -3.20 -3.48 -7.82
C GLN A 172 -4.57 -3.63 -7.13
N ALA A 173 -4.58 -4.20 -5.93
CA ALA A 173 -5.78 -4.37 -5.12
C ALA A 173 -6.44 -3.03 -4.79
N TYR A 174 -5.66 -2.04 -4.34
CA TYR A 174 -6.16 -0.71 -4.06
C TYR A 174 -6.84 -0.09 -5.30
N LEU A 175 -6.17 -0.11 -6.45
CA LEU A 175 -6.70 0.47 -7.69
C LEU A 175 -7.99 -0.20 -8.17
N LEU A 176 -8.14 -1.51 -7.95
CA LEU A 176 -9.39 -2.22 -8.28
C LEU A 176 -10.55 -1.85 -7.36
N THR A 177 -10.26 -1.39 -6.14
CA THR A 177 -11.29 -0.84 -5.25
C THR A 177 -11.59 0.63 -5.47
N GLN A 178 -10.82 1.31 -6.31
CA GLN A 178 -10.94 2.74 -6.61
C GLN A 178 -10.93 2.97 -8.13
N PRO A 179 -11.89 2.39 -8.88
CA PRO A 179 -11.92 2.46 -10.34
C PRO A 179 -11.95 3.91 -10.87
N GLU A 180 -12.50 4.84 -10.10
CA GLU A 180 -12.63 6.26 -10.44
C GLU A 180 -11.29 7.02 -10.52
N ILE A 181 -10.26 6.58 -9.81
CA ILE A 181 -8.91 7.19 -9.82
C ILE A 181 -7.85 6.26 -10.43
N LYS A 182 -8.23 5.03 -10.82
CA LYS A 182 -7.30 4.02 -11.34
C LYS A 182 -6.49 4.55 -12.53
N ASP A 183 -7.18 4.98 -13.58
CA ASP A 183 -6.54 5.43 -14.82
C ASP A 183 -5.67 6.66 -14.55
N ARG A 184 -6.14 7.57 -13.69
CA ARG A 184 -5.37 8.76 -13.30
C ARG A 184 -4.08 8.42 -12.56
N ILE A 185 -4.11 7.44 -11.66
CA ILE A 185 -2.90 7.00 -10.95
C ILE A 185 -1.93 6.32 -11.92
N LEU A 186 -2.43 5.51 -12.86
CA LEU A 186 -1.60 4.87 -13.88
C LEU A 186 -0.92 5.92 -14.78
N GLU A 187 -1.65 6.95 -15.21
CA GLU A 187 -1.07 8.09 -15.95
C GLU A 187 0.06 8.79 -15.17
N ILE A 188 -0.14 9.03 -13.87
CA ILE A 188 0.89 9.64 -13.01
C ILE A 188 2.13 8.76 -12.93
N ILE A 189 1.95 7.45 -12.72
CA ILE A 189 3.05 6.49 -12.66
C ILE A 189 3.80 6.48 -13.99
N GLN A 190 3.08 6.40 -15.11
CA GLN A 190 3.65 6.41 -16.45
C GLN A 190 4.45 7.68 -16.70
N LYS A 191 3.89 8.85 -16.37
CA LYS A 191 4.57 10.14 -16.48
C LYS A 191 5.88 10.20 -15.69
N ILE A 192 5.91 9.64 -14.47
CA ILE A 192 7.13 9.59 -13.65
C ILE A 192 8.18 8.67 -14.30
N LEU A 193 7.76 7.51 -14.81
CA LEU A 193 8.67 6.54 -15.44
C LEU A 193 9.22 7.04 -16.79
N ASP A 194 8.39 7.69 -17.61
CA ASP A 194 8.75 8.21 -18.93
C ASP A 194 9.68 9.41 -18.87
N TYR A 195 9.70 10.11 -17.73
CA TYR A 195 10.51 11.31 -17.58
C TYR A 195 12.01 11.05 -17.78
N HIS A 196 12.52 9.90 -17.32
CA HIS A 196 13.91 9.54 -17.51
C HIS A 196 14.12 8.01 -17.44
N PRO A 197 14.85 7.38 -18.39
CA PRO A 197 14.97 5.92 -18.51
C PRO A 197 15.66 5.21 -17.33
N THR A 198 16.25 5.96 -16.40
CA THR A 198 16.87 5.41 -15.18
C THR A 198 15.95 5.46 -13.96
N ILE A 199 14.77 6.04 -14.09
CA ILE A 199 13.75 5.98 -13.05
C ILE A 199 13.09 4.61 -13.13
N GLN A 200 13.09 3.91 -12.00
CA GLN A 200 12.34 2.68 -11.78
C GLN A 200 11.62 2.80 -10.45
N PHE A 201 10.78 1.82 -10.09
CA PHE A 201 10.13 1.79 -8.79
C PHE A 201 10.53 0.58 -7.93
N ALA A 202 10.46 0.75 -6.61
CA ALA A 202 10.59 -0.33 -5.63
C ALA A 202 9.48 -0.22 -4.57
N THR A 203 9.26 -1.32 -3.86
CA THR A 203 8.36 -1.34 -2.69
C THR A 203 9.11 -1.37 -1.39
N GLU A 204 8.64 -0.61 -0.42
CA GLU A 204 9.09 -0.66 0.97
C GLU A 204 7.88 -0.83 1.89
N VAL A 205 8.06 -1.53 3.02
CA VAL A 205 6.98 -1.74 3.99
C VAL A 205 7.46 -1.29 5.36
N ASP A 206 6.76 -0.31 5.92
CA ASP A 206 6.92 0.08 7.33
C ASP A 206 5.86 -0.63 8.17
N HIS A 207 6.31 -1.68 8.85
CA HIS A 207 5.46 -2.52 9.69
C HIS A 207 4.99 -1.81 10.96
N TYR A 208 5.72 -0.81 11.46
CA TYR A 208 5.34 -0.08 12.66
C TYR A 208 4.23 0.92 12.36
N SER A 209 4.34 1.61 11.23
CA SER A 209 3.40 2.64 10.82
C SER A 209 2.19 2.09 10.06
N HIS A 210 2.21 0.81 9.68
CA HIS A 210 1.27 0.20 8.74
C HIS A 210 1.17 0.98 7.42
N ILE A 211 2.33 1.28 6.82
CA ILE A 211 2.43 1.99 5.54
C ILE A 211 3.22 1.14 4.55
N LYS A 212 2.69 0.98 3.33
CA LYS A 212 3.45 0.45 2.19
C LYS A 212 3.79 1.59 1.25
N TYR A 213 4.98 1.56 0.70
CA TYR A 213 5.46 2.57 -0.23
C TYR A 213 5.68 1.97 -1.61
N LEU A 214 5.36 2.77 -2.62
CA LEU A 214 5.81 2.58 -4.00
C LEU A 214 6.70 3.77 -4.33
N GLU A 215 8.01 3.59 -4.28
CA GLU A 215 8.99 4.67 -4.43
C GLU A 215 9.60 4.69 -5.83
N PHE A 216 9.78 5.88 -6.40
CA PHE A 216 10.35 6.09 -7.73
C PHE A 216 11.71 6.77 -7.63
N GLY A 217 12.72 6.24 -8.30
CA GLY A 217 14.06 6.80 -8.27
C GLY A 217 15.10 6.01 -9.05
N LYS A 218 16.37 6.40 -8.88
CA LYS A 218 17.52 5.69 -9.43
C LYS A 218 17.91 4.50 -8.55
N PHE A 219 18.42 3.46 -9.20
CA PHE A 219 19.00 2.30 -8.56
C PHE A 219 20.52 2.33 -8.72
N ASN A 220 21.24 1.84 -7.71
CA ASN A 220 22.69 1.64 -7.82
C ASN A 220 23.00 0.37 -8.65
N LYS A 221 24.28 0.08 -8.85
CA LYS A 221 24.73 -1.09 -9.65
C LYS A 221 24.31 -2.42 -9.03
N GLU A 222 24.04 -2.43 -7.72
CA GLU A 222 23.58 -3.60 -6.97
C GLU A 222 22.05 -3.76 -7.00
N GLY A 223 21.32 -2.94 -7.76
CA GLY A 223 19.86 -3.00 -7.84
C GLY A 223 19.15 -2.53 -6.57
N LYS A 224 19.79 -1.68 -5.76
CA LYS A 224 19.18 -1.04 -4.58
C LYS A 224 18.76 0.38 -4.90
N MET A 225 17.58 0.78 -4.42
CA MET A 225 17.07 2.14 -4.53
C MET A 225 18.04 3.12 -3.86
N MET A 226 18.43 4.16 -4.58
CA MET A 226 19.22 5.26 -4.04
C MET A 226 18.26 6.27 -3.40
N HIS A 227 18.03 6.18 -2.09
CA HIS A 227 17.04 7.05 -1.43
C HIS A 227 17.32 8.56 -1.55
N ASN A 228 18.56 8.98 -1.80
CA ASN A 228 18.89 10.39 -2.09
C ASN A 228 18.55 10.80 -3.53
N LYS A 229 18.19 9.83 -4.38
CA LYS A 229 17.76 9.97 -5.77
C LYS A 229 16.33 9.44 -5.97
N THR A 230 15.49 9.46 -4.94
CA THR A 230 14.03 9.26 -5.08
C THR A 230 13.40 10.56 -5.58
N CYS A 231 12.53 10.49 -6.59
CA CYS A 231 11.78 11.64 -7.11
C CYS A 231 10.35 11.71 -6.58
N ALA A 232 9.69 10.57 -6.40
CA ALA A 232 8.31 10.48 -5.95
C ALA A 232 8.08 9.20 -5.12
N ARG A 233 6.98 9.17 -4.37
CA ARG A 233 6.50 7.99 -3.66
C ARG A 233 4.99 8.00 -3.58
N PHE A 234 4.34 6.86 -3.77
CA PHE A 234 3.01 6.64 -3.21
C PHE A 234 3.13 6.02 -1.82
N SER A 235 2.34 6.51 -0.87
CA SER A 235 2.23 5.98 0.49
C SER A 235 0.83 5.42 0.69
N TYR A 236 0.75 4.10 0.85
CA TYR A 236 -0.48 3.36 1.09
C TYR A 236 -0.63 3.09 2.58
N TYR A 237 -1.57 3.79 3.21
CA TYR A 237 -1.88 3.67 4.63
C TYR A 237 -2.95 2.59 4.78
N PHE A 238 -2.62 1.56 5.55
CA PHE A 238 -3.51 0.45 5.83
C PHE A 238 -3.56 0.21 7.34
N GLY A 239 -4.58 -0.50 7.81
CA GLY A 239 -4.64 -0.95 9.21
C GLY A 239 -5.66 -0.20 10.08
N PRO A 240 -5.70 -0.52 11.38
CA PRO A 240 -6.86 -0.33 12.25
C PRO A 240 -7.15 1.14 12.61
N ASN A 241 -6.17 2.01 12.43
CA ASN A 241 -6.31 3.44 12.69
C ASN A 241 -6.95 4.20 11.51
N HIS A 242 -7.18 3.53 10.38
CA HIS A 242 -7.78 4.12 9.19
C HIS A 242 -9.09 3.39 8.87
N GLU A 243 -10.21 4.12 8.89
CA GLU A 243 -11.53 3.57 8.52
C GLU A 243 -11.54 2.99 7.10
N LYS A 244 -10.74 3.58 6.21
CA LYS A 244 -10.54 3.14 4.82
C LYS A 244 -9.07 3.26 4.45
N PRO A 245 -8.53 2.33 3.63
CA PRO A 245 -7.20 2.49 3.06
C PRO A 245 -7.09 3.81 2.28
N ARG A 246 -5.95 4.48 2.39
CA ARG A 246 -5.70 5.74 1.68
C ARG A 246 -4.37 5.69 0.95
N LEU A 247 -4.33 6.34 -0.21
CA LEU A 247 -3.12 6.50 -1.00
C LEU A 247 -2.75 7.97 -1.07
N PHE A 248 -1.47 8.28 -0.86
CA PHE A 248 -0.95 9.64 -0.95
C PHE A 248 0.24 9.70 -1.87
N LEU A 249 0.32 10.73 -2.71
CA LEU A 249 1.48 10.99 -3.55
C LEU A 249 2.40 12.00 -2.86
N GLY A 250 3.62 11.60 -2.53
CA GLY A 250 4.69 12.49 -2.14
C GLY A 250 5.66 12.71 -3.29
N VAL A 251 6.04 13.95 -3.57
CA VAL A 251 7.08 14.28 -4.53
C VAL A 251 8.24 15.00 -3.85
N ARG A 252 9.46 14.77 -4.31
CA ARG A 252 10.66 15.37 -3.70
C ARG A 252 11.03 16.67 -4.38
N LEU A 253 10.45 17.77 -3.90
CA LEU A 253 10.95 19.13 -4.18
C LEU A 253 12.26 19.38 -3.40
N PRO A 254 13.04 20.44 -3.70
CA PRO A 254 14.39 20.62 -3.19
C PRO A 254 14.37 20.88 -1.69
N THR A 255 15.54 20.63 -1.12
CA THR A 255 15.84 20.72 0.29
C THR A 255 15.48 22.10 0.86
N LEU A 256 14.38 22.20 1.61
CA LEU A 256 14.01 23.43 2.30
C LEU A 256 14.84 23.60 3.57
N TRP A 257 15.32 24.82 3.83
CA TRP A 257 15.92 25.22 5.10
C TRP A 257 14.91 25.98 5.96
N ILE A 258 14.49 25.38 7.08
CA ILE A 258 13.58 26.02 8.03
C ILE A 258 14.35 26.74 9.15
N ILE A 259 13.94 27.96 9.51
CA ILE A 259 14.31 28.61 10.79
C ILE A 259 13.11 28.57 11.75
N PRO A 260 13.26 28.01 12.97
CA PRO A 260 12.25 28.13 14.01
C PRO A 260 12.12 29.59 14.48
N THR A 261 10.91 30.09 14.70
CA THR A 261 10.73 31.42 15.32
C THR A 261 11.22 31.46 16.77
N LEU A 262 11.52 32.65 17.30
CA LEU A 262 12.01 32.86 18.68
C LEU A 262 11.15 32.19 19.76
N ARG A 263 9.84 32.06 19.53
CA ARG A 263 8.91 31.33 20.41
C ARG A 263 9.20 29.83 20.48
N ASN A 264 9.64 29.24 19.35
CA ASN A 264 9.96 27.82 19.20
C ASN A 264 11.38 27.46 19.68
N MET A 265 12.29 28.45 19.75
CA MET A 265 13.62 28.26 20.34
C MET A 265 13.57 28.19 21.87
N ARG A 266 12.65 28.94 22.52
CA ARG A 266 12.49 28.95 23.98
C ARG A 266 11.85 27.67 24.56
N SER A 267 11.02 26.97 23.79
CA SER A 267 10.43 25.70 24.20
C SER A 267 11.37 24.49 24.10
N GLY A 268 12.61 24.69 23.61
CA GLY A 268 13.60 23.63 23.46
C GLY A 268 13.34 22.65 22.30
N ILE A 269 12.26 22.83 21.53
CA ILE A 269 11.81 21.88 20.51
C ILE A 269 12.68 21.93 19.24
N PHE A 270 13.36 23.05 18.95
CA PHE A 270 14.18 23.19 17.73
C PHE A 270 15.46 24.00 17.96
N LYS A 271 16.63 23.32 17.99
CA LYS A 271 17.96 23.95 18.17
C LYS A 271 18.81 24.05 16.89
N ARG A 272 18.41 23.43 15.78
CA ARG A 272 19.07 23.53 14.45
C ARG A 272 18.00 23.50 13.36
N GLY A 273 18.20 24.27 12.28
CA GLY A 273 17.27 24.28 11.15
C GLY A 273 17.08 22.87 10.59
N LYS A 274 15.82 22.46 10.39
CA LYS A 274 15.51 21.17 9.77
C LYS A 274 15.58 21.33 8.26
N ILE A 275 16.26 20.37 7.64
CA ILE A 275 16.20 20.11 6.21
C ILE A 275 14.89 19.36 5.94
N ILE A 276 14.04 19.89 5.07
CA ILE A 276 12.86 19.15 4.60
C ILE A 276 13.17 18.47 3.28
N GLY A 277 12.87 17.17 3.19
CA GLY A 277 13.24 16.32 2.05
C GLY A 277 12.19 16.17 0.94
N GLY A 278 11.03 16.84 1.02
CA GLY A 278 10.00 16.76 -0.01
C GLY A 278 8.65 17.40 0.35
N VAL A 279 7.69 17.32 -0.57
CA VAL A 279 6.33 17.83 -0.45
C VAL A 279 5.33 16.68 -0.66
N GLY A 280 4.42 16.52 0.31
CA GLY A 280 3.28 15.62 0.21
C GLY A 280 2.12 16.32 -0.51
N ILE A 281 1.57 15.66 -1.52
CA ILE A 281 0.36 16.08 -2.20
C ILE A 281 -0.80 15.27 -1.61
N TRP A 282 -1.74 15.97 -0.98
CA TRP A 282 -2.92 15.37 -0.36
C TRP A 282 -4.14 15.70 -1.22
N THR A 283 -4.47 14.77 -2.10
CA THR A 283 -5.71 14.81 -2.86
C THR A 283 -6.29 13.41 -3.00
N ASP A 284 -7.62 13.33 -2.92
CA ASP A 284 -8.37 12.11 -3.15
C ASP A 284 -8.62 11.89 -4.65
N ASP A 285 -8.55 12.94 -5.49
CA ASP A 285 -8.86 12.88 -6.93
C ASP A 285 -7.64 12.72 -7.83
N PHE A 286 -6.43 13.02 -7.33
CA PHE A 286 -5.18 13.04 -8.11
C PHE A 286 -5.19 13.97 -9.35
N TYR A 287 -6.13 14.91 -9.42
CA TYR A 287 -6.22 15.97 -10.43
C TYR A 287 -5.82 17.33 -9.85
N HIS A 288 -6.46 17.72 -8.75
CA HIS A 288 -6.33 19.06 -8.18
C HIS A 288 -5.55 19.02 -6.87
N VAL A 289 -4.72 20.04 -6.67
CA VAL A 289 -4.00 20.21 -5.42
C VAL A 289 -4.72 21.25 -4.58
N ASN A 290 -5.52 20.78 -3.63
CA ASN A 290 -6.24 21.65 -2.70
C ASN A 290 -5.36 22.09 -1.51
N LYS A 291 -4.33 21.31 -1.17
CA LYS A 291 -3.38 21.58 -0.07
C LYS A 291 -1.99 21.06 -0.39
N ILE A 292 -0.99 21.95 -0.36
CA ILE A 292 0.46 21.64 -0.48
C ILE A 292 1.13 21.52 0.91
N THR A 293 0.34 21.63 1.98
CA THR A 293 0.84 21.92 3.33
C THR A 293 1.64 20.80 4.01
N ASP A 294 1.78 19.63 3.40
CA ASP A 294 2.54 18.51 3.98
C ASP A 294 3.97 18.48 3.49
N VAL A 295 4.67 19.57 3.79
CA VAL A 295 6.11 19.67 3.61
C VAL A 295 6.79 18.77 4.65
N ASN A 296 6.85 17.48 4.33
CA ASN A 296 7.44 16.27 4.96
C ASN A 296 8.13 16.40 6.34
N VAL A 297 7.46 17.05 7.27
CA VAL A 297 7.51 16.82 8.71
C VAL A 297 6.13 17.26 9.17
N SER A 298 5.51 16.52 10.07
CA SER A 298 4.44 17.03 10.93
C SER A 298 4.89 18.31 11.64
N MET A 299 4.82 19.44 10.96
CA MET A 299 4.96 20.76 11.54
C MET A 299 3.54 21.20 11.77
N SER A 300 3.07 21.01 13.00
CA SER A 300 1.75 21.46 13.41
C SER A 300 1.50 22.88 12.88
N ASN A 301 0.33 23.10 12.30
CA ASN A 301 -0.20 24.40 11.84
C ASN A 301 -0.21 25.51 12.93
N SER A 302 0.37 25.25 14.10
CA SER A 302 0.52 26.15 15.23
C SER A 302 1.85 26.93 15.24
N CYS A 303 2.76 26.68 14.30
CA CYS A 303 4.09 27.29 14.30
C CYS A 303 4.20 28.31 13.15
N ASN A 304 4.35 29.61 13.46
CA ASN A 304 4.83 30.60 12.48
C ASN A 304 6.23 30.16 12.02
N ILE A 305 6.32 29.61 10.81
CA ILE A 305 7.57 29.11 10.23
C ILE A 305 7.90 29.94 9.01
N LYS A 306 9.16 30.37 8.94
CA LYS A 306 9.70 31.21 7.89
C LYS A 306 10.65 30.38 7.03
N LEU A 307 10.42 30.36 5.72
CA LEU A 307 11.24 29.60 4.76
C LEU A 307 12.43 30.47 4.33
N ARG A 308 13.66 29.97 4.52
CA ARG A 308 14.87 30.71 4.17
C ARG A 308 15.45 30.23 2.85
N TYR A 309 15.77 31.16 1.97
CA TYR A 309 16.41 30.84 0.70
C TYR A 309 17.81 30.21 0.90
N PRO A 310 18.16 29.10 0.22
CA PRO A 310 19.43 28.40 0.45
C PRO A 310 20.63 29.22 -0.04
N PHE A 311 20.44 30.10 -1.02
CA PHE A 311 21.52 30.91 -1.60
C PHE A 311 21.53 32.38 -1.15
N ASN A 312 20.44 32.86 -0.54
CA ASN A 312 20.33 34.22 -0.01
C ASN A 312 19.71 34.19 1.38
N LYS A 313 20.58 34.27 2.37
CA LYS A 313 20.23 34.17 3.78
C LYS A 313 19.30 35.30 4.25
N ASP A 314 19.16 36.39 3.51
CA ASP A 314 18.34 37.52 3.97
C ASP A 314 16.91 37.49 3.40
N GLN A 315 16.64 36.58 2.45
CA GLN A 315 15.32 36.36 1.91
C GLN A 315 14.54 35.32 2.71
N ILE A 316 13.35 35.74 3.14
CA ILE A 316 12.42 34.95 3.92
C ILE A 316 11.06 34.97 3.21
N TYR A 317 10.46 33.79 3.08
CA TYR A 317 9.14 33.62 2.45
C TYR A 317 8.13 33.10 3.47
N ASP A 318 6.89 33.61 3.34
CA ASP A 318 5.77 33.23 4.19
C ASP A 318 5.00 32.01 3.63
N THR A 319 5.11 31.74 2.33
CA THR A 319 4.49 30.58 1.66
C THR A 319 5.53 29.69 0.97
N PHE A 320 5.19 28.42 0.77
CA PHE A 320 6.04 27.46 0.05
C PHE A 320 6.12 27.82 -1.44
N GLU A 321 5.00 28.26 -2.01
CA GLU A 321 4.86 28.66 -3.40
C GLU A 321 5.79 29.83 -3.72
N ASP A 322 5.77 30.89 -2.90
CA ASP A 322 6.66 32.03 -3.09
C ASP A 322 8.14 31.63 -2.98
N TYR A 323 8.47 30.81 -1.97
CA TYR A 323 9.82 30.28 -1.82
C TYR A 323 10.26 29.54 -3.09
N TYR A 324 9.41 28.65 -3.61
CA TYR A 324 9.77 27.73 -4.67
C TYR A 324 9.79 28.40 -6.05
N ILE A 325 8.90 29.36 -6.30
CA ILE A 325 8.95 30.23 -7.49
C ILE A 325 10.29 30.99 -7.54
N ASN A 326 10.71 31.58 -6.43
CA ASN A 326 11.98 32.31 -6.38
C ASN A 326 13.20 31.36 -6.45
N TYR A 327 13.09 30.16 -5.88
CA TYR A 327 14.07 29.09 -6.11
C TYR A 327 14.26 28.77 -7.58
N HIS A 328 13.17 28.57 -8.31
CA HIS A 328 13.20 28.29 -9.75
C HIS A 328 13.76 29.45 -10.57
N LYS A 329 13.47 30.71 -10.22
CA LYS A 329 14.06 31.88 -10.93
C LYS A 329 15.59 31.87 -10.88
N GLU A 330 16.16 31.63 -9.71
CA GLU A 330 17.61 31.57 -9.53
C GLU A 330 18.21 30.31 -10.16
N MET A 331 17.58 29.14 -9.97
CA MET A 331 18.06 27.89 -10.56
C MET A 331 17.93 27.87 -12.08
N LYS A 332 16.93 28.56 -12.66
CA LYS A 332 16.83 28.80 -14.10
C LYS A 332 18.09 29.44 -14.67
N SER A 333 18.70 30.39 -13.95
CA SER A 333 19.97 31.00 -14.37
C SER A 333 21.12 30.00 -14.46
N ARG A 334 21.03 28.88 -13.73
CA ARG A 334 22.07 27.85 -13.61
C ARG A 334 21.76 26.58 -14.41
N GLN A 335 20.48 26.24 -14.59
CA GLN A 335 20.03 24.89 -14.98
C GLN A 335 18.86 24.89 -15.98
N LYS A 336 18.46 26.06 -16.52
CA LYS A 336 17.41 26.19 -17.55
C LYS A 336 16.03 25.62 -17.16
N LEU A 337 15.66 25.70 -15.88
CA LEU A 337 14.30 25.39 -15.41
C LEU A 337 13.26 26.35 -16.01
N LYS A 338 12.01 25.90 -16.17
CA LYS A 338 10.93 26.77 -16.63
C LYS A 338 10.56 27.78 -15.53
N PRO A 339 10.11 29.00 -15.89
CA PRO A 339 9.47 29.90 -14.92
C PRO A 339 8.25 29.24 -14.30
N LEU A 340 8.02 29.52 -13.01
CA LEU A 340 6.85 29.07 -12.28
C LEU A 340 5.97 30.24 -11.87
N THR A 341 4.67 29.94 -11.73
CA THR A 341 3.62 30.82 -11.23
C THR A 341 2.85 30.10 -10.12
N HIS A 342 2.00 30.82 -9.37
CA HIS A 342 1.15 30.18 -8.37
C HIS A 342 0.15 29.17 -8.96
N ASP A 343 -0.21 29.30 -10.24
CA ASP A 343 -1.14 28.36 -10.88
C ASP A 343 -0.51 26.98 -11.11
N ASP A 344 0.83 26.91 -11.26
CA ASP A 344 1.56 25.64 -11.36
C ASP A 344 1.41 24.76 -10.09
N PHE A 345 1.00 25.34 -8.97
CA PHE A 345 0.81 24.63 -7.70
C PHE A 345 -0.60 24.07 -7.52
N LYS A 346 -1.53 24.42 -8.40
CA LYS A 346 -2.94 23.97 -8.32
C LYS A 346 -3.17 22.63 -9.03
N SER A 347 -2.21 22.18 -9.82
CA SER A 347 -2.29 20.95 -10.63
C SER A 347 -1.30 19.90 -10.14
N VAL A 348 -1.78 18.67 -9.94
CA VAL A 348 -0.93 17.53 -9.58
C VAL A 348 0.14 17.31 -10.65
N ASP A 349 -0.22 17.50 -11.93
CA ASP A 349 0.69 17.32 -13.04
C ASP A 349 1.83 18.33 -13.07
N SER A 350 1.53 19.58 -12.77
CA SER A 350 2.53 20.64 -12.68
C SER A 350 3.46 20.38 -11.48
N VAL A 351 2.92 19.96 -10.34
CA VAL A 351 3.73 19.62 -9.15
C VAL A 351 4.64 18.41 -9.38
N ILE A 352 4.14 17.37 -10.05
CA ILE A 352 4.98 16.23 -10.48
C ILE A 352 6.08 16.70 -11.43
N GLN A 353 5.72 17.49 -12.45
CA GLN A 353 6.68 17.99 -13.43
C GLN A 353 7.79 18.80 -12.78
N MET A 354 7.45 19.70 -11.84
CA MET A 354 8.42 20.47 -11.05
C MET A 354 9.37 19.56 -10.26
N ALA A 355 8.85 18.51 -9.62
CA ALA A 355 9.67 17.57 -8.87
C ALA A 355 10.62 16.76 -9.75
N LEU A 356 10.17 16.37 -10.94
CA LEU A 356 10.98 15.64 -11.91
C LEU A 356 12.10 16.51 -12.48
N GLU A 357 11.79 17.77 -12.82
CA GLU A 357 12.78 18.77 -13.23
C GLU A 357 13.86 18.96 -12.17
N ASP A 358 13.48 19.14 -10.91
CA ASP A 358 14.42 19.25 -9.80
C ASP A 358 15.20 17.98 -9.51
N TRP A 359 14.60 16.82 -9.74
CA TRP A 359 15.29 15.55 -9.58
C TRP A 359 16.37 15.36 -10.65
N SER A 360 16.11 15.81 -11.88
CA SER A 360 17.03 15.66 -13.02
C SER A 360 18.38 16.35 -12.81
N VAL A 361 18.38 17.42 -12.01
CA VAL A 361 19.54 18.26 -11.72
C VAL A 361 20.28 17.87 -10.44
N ARG A 362 19.82 16.83 -9.72
CA ARG A 362 20.48 16.26 -8.54
C ARG A 362 21.43 15.14 -8.92
#